data_AF-A0A836INE7-F1
#
_entry.id   AF-A0A836INE7-F1
#
_cell.length_a   1.000
_cell.length_b   1.000
_cell.length_c   1.000
_cell.angle_alpha   90.00
_cell.angle_beta   90.00
_cell.angle_gamma   90.00
#
_symmetry.space_group_name_H-M   'P 1'
#
loop_
_entity.id
_entity.type
_entity.pdbx_description
1 polymer ?
#
loop_
_entity_poly.entity_id
_entity_poly.type
_entity_poly.pdbx_seq_one_letter_code
_entity_poly.pdbx_strand_id
1 'polypeptide(L)'
;MTRLSHLLRRGKSATVELSQTLCGHTFSLEHHHFLSSVTRARGWACHVWVPAPVMELLRLPLANNTFMPVRLDGSSGSVWVYHSAQFLAPLCALREQWATHQRHLRDAERDREVKPLAPQMEPDKLPLNTNGERFDSATEDAILHRVSTRDKGSRYWATAAEAVWLYRAPFTDAYVSDPENGVVSKANALCRPLTFYNVEGTIDPARFSSLTCRRYDPVNYCGRFYRPAVAVRMKAHALQYDCLQEPQWITTHRADRLGLSPLPHITPLTFSTASISLINLAVTSRQSASASGVSPTVASDSVGKPKDSLNAVERQIDEPLLIPLSACE
;
A
#
# COMPACT_ATOMS: atom_id res chain seq x y z
N MET A 1 46.45 -6.53 -42.93
CA MET A 1 45.77 -7.81 -43.22
C MET A 1 46.07 -8.73 -42.04
N THR A 2 45.16 -9.23 -41.20
CA THR A 2 43.72 -9.45 -41.35
C THR A 2 43.13 -9.80 -39.96
N ARG A 3 41.92 -9.28 -39.65
CA ARG A 3 40.84 -9.83 -38.78
C ARG A 3 41.16 -9.98 -37.27
N LEU A 4 40.50 -9.29 -36.32
CA LEU A 4 39.10 -8.84 -36.23
C LEU A 4 38.10 -9.97 -36.53
N SER A 5 38.02 -10.95 -35.63
CA SER A 5 36.84 -11.81 -35.44
C SER A 5 37.04 -12.72 -34.24
N HIS A 6 36.67 -12.24 -33.04
CA HIS A 6 35.99 -13.02 -32.00
C HIS A 6 35.46 -12.08 -30.91
N LEU A 7 34.63 -11.12 -31.34
CA LEU A 7 33.50 -10.69 -30.51
C LEU A 7 32.41 -11.76 -30.62
N LEU A 8 31.56 -11.83 -29.58
CA LEU A 8 30.36 -12.67 -29.44
C LEU A 8 30.57 -14.03 -28.76
N ARG A 9 30.94 -14.02 -27.48
CA ARG A 9 30.34 -14.97 -26.53
C ARG A 9 30.37 -14.46 -25.08
N ARG A 10 29.19 -14.02 -24.65
CA ARG A 10 28.70 -13.74 -23.27
C ARG A 10 28.38 -12.28 -23.00
N GLY A 11 27.35 -11.79 -23.70
CA GLY A 11 26.33 -10.99 -23.03
C GLY A 11 25.61 -11.88 -22.02
N LYS A 12 26.20 -12.08 -20.84
CA LYS A 12 25.39 -12.28 -19.64
C LYS A 12 25.02 -10.87 -19.22
N SER A 13 23.75 -10.51 -19.38
CA SER A 13 23.18 -9.40 -18.63
C SER A 13 23.63 -9.62 -17.19
N ALA A 14 24.51 -8.74 -16.68
CA ALA A 14 24.84 -8.75 -15.26
C ALA A 14 23.52 -8.39 -14.59
N THR A 15 22.79 -9.40 -14.12
CA THR A 15 21.69 -9.19 -13.18
C THR A 15 22.31 -8.41 -12.04
N VAL A 16 21.99 -7.11 -11.98
CA VAL A 16 22.37 -6.27 -10.85
C VAL A 16 21.72 -6.95 -9.65
N GLU A 17 22.54 -7.63 -8.84
CA GLU A 17 22.05 -8.27 -7.64
C GLU A 17 21.62 -7.16 -6.68
N LEU A 18 20.32 -6.89 -6.67
CA LEU A 18 19.73 -5.95 -5.74
C LEU A 18 20.04 -6.39 -4.32
N SER A 19 20.21 -5.41 -3.44
CA SER A 19 20.36 -5.68 -2.02
C SER A 19 19.06 -6.26 -1.50
N GLN A 20 19.18 -7.35 -0.74
CA GLN A 20 18.06 -8.15 -0.27
C GLN A 20 18.17 -8.42 1.21
N THR A 21 17.02 -8.60 1.85
CA THR A 21 16.93 -9.10 3.21
C THR A 21 17.23 -10.60 3.27
N LEU A 22 17.41 -11.14 4.47
CA LEU A 22 17.57 -12.59 4.69
C LEU A 22 16.44 -13.42 4.06
N CYS A 23 15.23 -12.87 4.02
CA CYS A 23 14.03 -13.49 3.45
C CYS A 23 13.82 -13.19 1.96
N GLY A 24 14.80 -12.57 1.28
CA GLY A 24 14.78 -12.34 -0.17
C GLY A 24 13.99 -11.11 -0.63
N HIS A 25 13.48 -10.28 0.28
CA HIS A 25 12.83 -9.03 -0.09
C HIS A 25 13.88 -8.00 -0.49
N THR A 26 13.65 -7.27 -1.58
CA THR A 26 14.55 -6.23 -2.04
C THR A 26 14.35 -4.94 -1.25
N PHE A 27 15.46 -4.26 -0.95
CA PHE A 27 15.40 -2.89 -0.41
C PHE A 27 14.91 -1.89 -1.48
N SER A 28 14.52 -0.69 -1.04
CA SER A 28 14.26 0.42 -1.97
C SER A 28 15.50 0.71 -2.82
N LEU A 29 15.31 1.34 -3.99
CA LEU A 29 16.41 1.65 -4.89
C LEU A 29 17.46 2.55 -4.22
N GLU A 30 17.01 3.54 -3.44
CA GLU A 30 17.86 4.44 -2.65
C GLU A 30 18.71 3.66 -1.64
N HIS A 31 18.07 2.83 -0.81
CA HIS A 31 18.78 2.00 0.17
C HIS A 31 19.71 1.00 -0.51
N HIS A 32 19.32 0.43 -1.65
CA HIS A 32 20.18 -0.46 -2.43
C HIS A 32 21.47 0.23 -2.87
N HIS A 33 21.40 1.45 -3.41
CA HIS A 33 22.61 2.18 -3.83
C HIS A 33 23.53 2.48 -2.65
N PHE A 34 22.96 2.88 -1.51
CA PHE A 34 23.72 3.13 -0.30
C PHE A 34 24.38 1.85 0.23
N LEU A 35 23.60 0.77 0.43
CA LEU A 35 24.09 -0.52 0.91
C LEU A 35 25.12 -1.12 -0.04
N SER A 36 24.93 -1.02 -1.36
CA SER A 36 25.91 -1.49 -2.34
C SER A 36 27.23 -0.73 -2.27
N SER A 37 27.18 0.56 -1.97
CA SER A 37 28.38 1.36 -1.75
C SER A 37 29.12 0.90 -0.48
N VAL A 38 28.38 0.56 0.59
CA VAL A 38 28.96 -0.02 1.81
C VAL A 38 29.55 -1.41 1.55
N THR A 39 28.83 -2.30 0.88
CA THR A 39 29.32 -3.64 0.49
C THR A 39 30.63 -3.53 -0.28
N ARG A 40 30.69 -2.63 -1.27
CA ARG A 40 31.89 -2.40 -2.07
C ARG A 40 33.05 -1.85 -1.23
N ALA A 41 32.79 -0.85 -0.40
CA ALA A 41 33.80 -0.26 0.47
C ALA A 41 34.38 -1.26 1.48
N ARG A 42 33.56 -2.22 1.92
CA ARG A 42 33.95 -3.26 2.88
C ARG A 42 34.43 -4.57 2.22
N GLY A 43 34.49 -4.63 0.89
CA GLY A 43 34.96 -5.81 0.16
C GLY A 43 34.09 -7.05 0.31
N TRP A 44 32.80 -6.87 0.60
CA TRP A 44 31.87 -7.98 0.78
C TRP A 44 31.35 -8.51 -0.56
N ALA A 45 31.23 -9.84 -0.66
CA ALA A 45 30.95 -10.52 -1.93
C ALA A 45 29.46 -10.64 -2.29
N CYS A 46 28.55 -10.45 -1.32
CA CYS A 46 27.11 -10.60 -1.52
C CYS A 46 26.36 -9.32 -1.12
N HIS A 47 25.07 -9.26 -1.46
CA HIS A 47 24.20 -8.13 -1.17
C HIS A 47 23.07 -8.49 -0.20
N VAL A 48 23.32 -9.41 0.74
CA VAL A 48 22.32 -9.83 1.73
C VAL A 48 22.52 -9.14 3.07
N TRP A 49 21.46 -8.50 3.55
CA TRP A 49 21.42 -7.73 4.78
C TRP A 49 20.33 -8.27 5.73
N VAL A 50 20.56 -8.15 7.02
CA VAL A 50 19.74 -8.69 8.09
C VAL A 50 19.34 -7.53 9.02
N PRO A 51 18.05 -7.16 9.08
CA PRO A 51 17.59 -6.15 10.02
C PRO A 51 17.87 -6.54 11.48
N ALA A 52 18.22 -5.57 12.32
CA ALA A 52 18.49 -5.79 13.74
C ALA A 52 17.35 -6.52 14.48
N PRO A 53 16.06 -6.19 14.24
CA PRO A 53 14.96 -6.95 14.85
C PRO A 53 14.95 -8.44 14.48
N VAL A 54 15.38 -8.78 13.25
CA VAL A 54 15.48 -10.18 12.80
C VAL A 54 16.66 -10.88 13.46
N MET A 55 17.79 -10.19 13.60
CA MET A 55 18.95 -10.68 14.34
C MET A 55 18.59 -10.99 15.80
N GLU A 56 17.90 -10.08 16.48
CA GLU A 56 17.47 -10.24 17.87
C GLU A 56 16.45 -11.37 18.01
N LEU A 57 15.45 -11.41 17.13
CA LEU A 57 14.40 -12.44 17.10
C LEU A 57 14.98 -13.85 16.96
N LEU A 58 15.94 -14.03 16.04
CA LEU A 58 16.58 -15.30 15.78
C LEU A 58 17.80 -15.57 16.67
N ARG A 59 18.18 -14.61 17.52
CA ARG A 59 19.41 -14.64 18.34
C ARG A 59 20.66 -14.98 17.52
N LEU A 60 20.80 -14.35 16.35
CA LEU A 60 21.91 -14.64 15.44
C LEU A 60 23.23 -14.11 16.02
N PRO A 61 24.25 -14.97 16.21
CA PRO A 61 25.50 -14.55 16.81
C PRO A 61 26.35 -13.76 15.81
N LEU A 62 26.80 -12.58 16.22
CA LEU A 62 27.72 -11.73 15.47
C LEU A 62 29.16 -12.23 15.62
N ALA A 63 29.98 -12.04 14.58
CA ALA A 63 31.41 -12.32 14.66
C ALA A 63 32.13 -11.37 15.63
N ASN A 64 33.27 -11.79 16.15
CA ASN A 64 34.11 -10.91 16.98
C ASN A 64 34.61 -9.73 16.12
N ASN A 65 34.62 -8.51 16.68
CA ASN A 65 35.06 -7.28 16.01
C ASN A 65 34.28 -6.93 14.73
N THR A 66 32.96 -7.12 14.72
CA THR A 66 32.12 -6.68 13.61
C THR A 66 32.05 -5.17 13.51
N PHE A 67 32.04 -4.66 12.27
CA PHE A 67 31.70 -3.27 11.99
C PHE A 67 30.33 -2.90 12.58
N MET A 68 30.13 -1.60 12.84
CA MET A 68 28.81 -1.12 13.22
C MET A 68 27.77 -1.42 12.12
N PRO A 69 26.53 -1.79 12.53
CA PRO A 69 25.42 -1.93 11.60
C PRO A 69 25.18 -0.63 10.85
N VAL A 70 24.57 -0.74 9.68
CA VAL A 70 24.22 0.42 8.86
C VAL A 70 22.82 0.89 9.25
N ARG A 71 22.64 2.19 9.49
CA ARG A 71 21.33 2.78 9.69
C ARG A 71 20.70 3.09 8.34
N LEU A 72 19.46 2.65 8.15
CA LEU A 72 18.61 3.02 7.02
C LEU A 72 17.45 3.84 7.55
N ASP A 73 17.33 5.08 7.09
CA ASP A 73 16.20 5.94 7.42
C ASP A 73 15.09 5.79 6.37
N GLY A 74 13.84 5.72 6.83
CA GLY A 74 12.67 5.60 5.97
C GLY A 74 11.44 6.26 6.58
N SER A 75 10.35 6.30 5.81
CA SER A 75 9.10 6.96 6.23
C SER A 75 8.45 6.35 7.47
N SER A 76 8.76 5.10 7.79
CA SER A 76 8.29 4.38 8.99
C SER A 76 9.27 4.45 10.16
N GLY A 77 10.34 5.25 10.05
CA GLY A 77 11.42 5.35 11.03
C GLY A 77 12.74 4.77 10.52
N SER A 78 13.71 4.69 11.41
CA SER A 78 15.05 4.18 11.12
C SER A 78 15.21 2.72 11.53
N VAL A 79 15.83 1.92 10.67
CA VAL A 79 16.17 0.52 10.96
C VAL A 79 17.68 0.30 10.82
N TRP A 80 18.26 -0.40 11.79
CA TRP A 80 19.66 -0.84 11.70
C TRP A 80 19.73 -2.18 10.97
N VAL A 81 20.66 -2.32 10.04
CA VAL A 81 20.87 -3.56 9.28
C VAL A 81 22.32 -4.01 9.36
N TYR A 82 22.50 -5.31 9.53
CA TYR A 82 23.79 -5.99 9.51
C TYR A 82 23.98 -6.66 8.15
N HIS A 83 25.18 -6.66 7.61
CA HIS A 83 25.48 -7.48 6.45
C HIS A 83 25.63 -8.96 6.84
N SER A 84 25.24 -9.88 5.96
CA SER A 84 25.32 -11.33 6.23
C SER A 84 26.74 -11.81 6.59
N ALA A 85 27.79 -11.17 6.09
CA ALA A 85 29.18 -11.47 6.44
C ALA A 85 29.60 -11.05 7.86
N GLN A 86 28.73 -10.33 8.61
CA GLN A 86 28.99 -9.93 9.99
C GLN A 86 28.57 -11.00 11.01
N PHE A 87 27.93 -12.07 10.58
CA PHE A 87 27.49 -13.15 11.45
C PHE A 87 28.53 -14.27 11.50
N LEU A 88 28.57 -15.01 12.61
CA LEU A 88 29.43 -16.19 12.73
C LEU A 88 29.00 -17.33 11.79
N ALA A 89 27.70 -17.42 11.51
CA ALA A 89 27.15 -18.46 10.66
C ALA A 89 27.16 -18.05 9.17
N PRO A 90 27.39 -18.98 8.23
CA PRO A 90 27.32 -18.70 6.80
C PRO A 90 25.88 -18.38 6.37
N LEU A 91 25.74 -17.66 5.25
CA LEU A 91 24.44 -17.21 4.74
C LEU A 91 23.41 -18.34 4.57
N CYS A 92 23.83 -19.54 4.17
CA CYS A 92 22.94 -20.70 4.07
C CYS A 92 22.32 -21.05 5.42
N ALA A 93 23.12 -21.12 6.49
CA ALA A 93 22.66 -21.41 7.84
C ALA A 93 21.73 -20.31 8.38
N LEU A 94 22.02 -19.04 8.09
CA LEU A 94 21.12 -17.93 8.44
C LEU A 94 19.75 -18.09 7.77
N ARG A 95 19.73 -18.45 6.48
CA ARG A 95 18.48 -18.69 5.72
C ARG A 95 17.73 -19.90 6.25
N GLU A 96 18.42 -20.97 6.64
CA GLU A 96 17.81 -22.15 7.25
C GLU A 96 17.19 -21.85 8.61
N GLN A 97 17.85 -21.03 9.45
CA GLN A 97 17.29 -20.59 10.73
C GLN A 97 16.05 -19.73 10.51
N TRP A 98 16.06 -18.81 9.56
CA TRP A 98 14.87 -18.06 9.17
C TRP A 98 13.74 -18.99 8.67
N ALA A 99 14.05 -19.94 7.79
CA ALA A 99 13.07 -20.91 7.29
C ALA A 99 12.50 -21.80 8.40
N THR A 100 13.31 -22.14 9.41
CA THR A 100 12.89 -22.92 10.57
C THR A 100 12.01 -22.10 11.50
N HIS A 101 12.36 -20.84 11.75
CA HIS A 101 11.49 -19.92 12.48
C HIS A 101 10.15 -19.71 11.78
N GLN A 102 10.13 -19.54 10.45
CA GLN A 102 8.90 -19.46 9.68
C GLN A 102 8.07 -20.76 9.73
N ARG A 103 8.72 -21.93 9.74
CA ARG A 103 8.03 -23.20 9.96
C ARG A 103 7.43 -23.28 11.35
N HIS A 104 8.19 -22.96 12.40
CA HIS A 104 7.68 -22.91 13.77
C HIS A 104 6.55 -21.90 13.94
N LEU A 105 6.56 -20.76 13.24
CA LEU A 105 5.41 -19.84 13.24
C LEU A 105 4.20 -20.47 12.58
N ARG A 106 4.35 -21.09 11.40
CA ARG A 106 3.26 -21.81 10.73
C ARG A 106 2.74 -23.01 11.51
N ASP A 107 3.63 -23.74 12.17
CA ASP A 107 3.30 -24.91 12.98
C ASP A 107 2.69 -24.46 14.32
N ALA A 108 3.16 -23.36 14.92
CA ALA A 108 2.51 -22.75 16.08
C ALA A 108 1.18 -22.08 15.72
N GLU A 109 0.98 -21.61 14.49
CA GLU A 109 -0.32 -21.18 13.96
C GLU A 109 -1.26 -22.38 13.75
N ARG A 110 -0.72 -23.51 13.28
CA ARG A 110 -1.46 -24.78 13.11
C ARG A 110 -1.81 -25.44 14.46
N ASP A 111 -0.90 -25.43 15.43
CA ASP A 111 -1.13 -25.97 16.78
C ASP A 111 -1.93 -24.98 17.66
N ARG A 112 -1.98 -23.69 17.27
CA ARG A 112 -2.97 -22.72 17.76
C ARG A 112 -4.34 -22.87 17.11
N GLU A 113 -4.58 -23.86 16.26
CA GLU A 113 -5.94 -24.41 16.07
C GLU A 113 -6.41 -25.15 17.33
N VAL A 114 -6.26 -24.51 18.50
CA VAL A 114 -7.21 -24.64 19.59
C VAL A 114 -8.54 -24.28 18.96
N LYS A 115 -9.45 -25.27 18.88
CA LYS A 115 -10.82 -25.18 18.39
C LYS A 115 -11.24 -23.71 18.19
N PRO A 116 -11.40 -23.24 16.94
CA PRO A 116 -11.94 -21.92 16.72
C PRO A 116 -13.21 -21.80 17.57
N LEU A 117 -13.45 -20.64 18.20
CA LEU A 117 -14.81 -20.30 18.66
C LEU A 117 -15.74 -20.06 17.45
N ALA A 118 -15.16 -19.97 16.24
CA ALA A 118 -15.83 -19.73 14.97
C ALA A 118 -16.78 -20.83 14.39
N PRO A 119 -16.89 -22.11 14.84
CA PRO A 119 -17.78 -23.06 14.19
C PRO A 119 -19.27 -22.79 14.46
N GLN A 120 -19.62 -21.82 15.30
CA GLN A 120 -21.02 -21.55 15.69
C GLN A 120 -21.52 -20.15 15.35
N MET A 121 -20.70 -19.27 14.75
CA MET A 121 -21.16 -17.96 14.31
C MET A 121 -21.47 -17.96 12.82
N GLU A 122 -22.65 -17.48 12.47
CA GLU A 122 -23.03 -17.21 11.08
C GLU A 122 -21.96 -16.35 10.39
N PRO A 123 -21.59 -16.65 9.13
CA PRO A 123 -20.58 -15.90 8.37
C PRO A 123 -20.81 -14.38 8.36
N ASP A 124 -22.08 -13.99 8.47
CA ASP A 124 -22.56 -12.61 8.43
C ASP A 124 -22.25 -11.83 9.72
N LYS A 125 -21.89 -12.53 10.79
CA LYS A 125 -21.56 -11.96 12.10
C LYS A 125 -20.05 -11.90 12.36
N LEU A 126 -19.24 -12.45 11.46
CA LEU A 126 -17.78 -12.46 11.61
C LEU A 126 -17.22 -11.04 11.43
N PRO A 127 -16.23 -10.65 12.26
CA PRO A 127 -15.70 -9.31 12.25
C PRO A 127 -14.95 -9.03 10.94
N LEU A 128 -15.11 -7.81 10.44
CA LEU A 128 -14.50 -7.32 9.21
C LEU A 128 -13.73 -6.03 9.50
N ASN A 129 -12.63 -5.81 8.78
CA ASN A 129 -11.94 -4.52 8.78
C ASN A 129 -12.68 -3.49 7.90
N THR A 130 -12.16 -2.26 7.81
CA THR A 130 -12.73 -1.19 6.98
C THR A 130 -12.63 -1.43 5.46
N ASN A 131 -11.94 -2.49 5.02
CA ASN A 131 -11.97 -2.97 3.64
C ASN A 131 -13.00 -4.08 3.40
N GLY A 132 -13.77 -4.46 4.42
CA GLY A 132 -14.71 -5.58 4.32
C GLY A 132 -14.01 -6.93 4.26
N GLU A 133 -12.74 -6.99 4.65
CA GLU A 133 -11.92 -8.21 4.65
C GLU A 133 -11.85 -8.79 6.07
N ARG A 134 -11.62 -10.11 6.15
CA ARG A 134 -11.41 -10.83 7.40
C ARG A 134 -10.06 -10.48 8.02
N PHE A 135 -9.98 -10.58 9.34
CA PHE A 135 -8.72 -10.44 10.07
C PHE A 135 -7.89 -11.73 9.97
N ASP A 136 -6.60 -11.65 10.35
CA ASP A 136 -5.84 -12.87 10.66
C ASP A 136 -6.50 -13.63 11.82
N SER A 137 -6.34 -14.94 11.87
CA SER A 137 -7.04 -15.81 12.83
C SER A 137 -6.85 -15.37 14.27
N ALA A 138 -5.63 -14.97 14.67
CA ALA A 138 -5.35 -14.58 16.04
C ALA A 138 -6.07 -13.27 16.44
N THR A 139 -6.07 -12.29 15.54
CA THR A 139 -6.81 -11.03 15.76
C THR A 139 -8.32 -11.29 15.75
N GLU A 140 -8.81 -12.13 14.83
CA GLU A 140 -10.22 -12.48 14.74
C GLU A 140 -10.72 -13.16 16.01
N ASP A 141 -10.01 -14.17 16.52
CA ASP A 141 -10.37 -14.87 17.75
C ASP A 141 -10.40 -13.91 18.96
N ALA A 142 -9.44 -12.98 19.03
CA ALA A 142 -9.42 -11.95 20.07
C ALA A 142 -10.62 -11.01 19.97
N ILE A 143 -11.03 -10.63 18.75
CA ILE A 143 -12.25 -9.84 18.52
C ILE A 143 -13.49 -10.65 18.92
N LEU A 144 -13.59 -11.92 18.52
CA LEU A 144 -14.74 -12.76 18.82
C LEU A 144 -14.91 -12.98 20.33
N HIS A 145 -13.82 -13.17 21.07
CA HIS A 145 -13.85 -13.26 22.54
C HIS A 145 -14.34 -11.95 23.20
N ARG A 146 -14.05 -10.79 22.59
CA ARG A 146 -14.57 -9.50 23.04
C ARG A 146 -16.06 -9.35 22.70
N VAL A 147 -16.47 -9.70 21.47
CA VAL A 147 -17.85 -9.58 20.99
C VAL A 147 -18.80 -10.53 21.70
N SER A 148 -18.38 -11.76 22.04
CA SER A 148 -19.25 -12.73 22.73
C SER A 148 -19.74 -12.26 24.10
N THR A 149 -19.13 -11.21 24.66
CA THR A 149 -19.53 -10.58 25.92
C THR A 149 -20.47 -9.38 25.74
N ARG A 150 -20.74 -8.95 24.49
CA ARG A 150 -21.52 -7.76 24.16
C ARG A 150 -22.62 -8.09 23.14
N ASP A 151 -23.86 -7.94 23.56
CA ASP A 151 -25.04 -8.47 22.85
C ASP A 151 -25.37 -7.75 21.52
N LYS A 152 -24.75 -6.60 21.24
CA LYS A 152 -24.98 -5.80 20.03
C LYS A 152 -23.72 -5.02 19.70
N GLY A 153 -23.17 -5.24 18.50
CA GLY A 153 -22.08 -4.43 17.97
C GLY A 153 -22.00 -4.55 16.45
N SER A 154 -21.43 -3.54 15.80
CA SER A 154 -21.17 -3.60 14.36
C SER A 154 -20.21 -4.74 14.05
N ARG A 155 -20.36 -5.40 12.91
CA ARG A 155 -19.34 -6.35 12.46
C ARG A 155 -18.07 -5.67 11.98
N TYR A 156 -18.09 -4.35 11.76
CA TYR A 156 -16.93 -3.59 11.28
C TYR A 156 -16.06 -3.11 12.43
N TRP A 157 -14.76 -3.22 12.23
CA TRP A 157 -13.73 -2.81 13.17
C TRP A 157 -12.73 -1.90 12.44
N ALA A 158 -12.31 -0.83 13.11
CA ALA A 158 -11.43 0.18 12.55
C ALA A 158 -10.35 0.59 13.55
N THR A 159 -9.21 1.02 13.04
CA THR A 159 -8.25 1.78 13.84
C THR A 159 -8.76 3.21 14.05
N ALA A 160 -8.30 3.87 15.12
CA ALA A 160 -8.65 5.27 15.37
C ALA A 160 -8.25 6.19 14.21
N ALA A 161 -7.10 5.91 13.57
CA ALA A 161 -6.63 6.67 12.43
C ALA A 161 -7.55 6.52 11.21
N GLU A 162 -8.01 5.30 10.88
CA GLU A 162 -8.95 5.09 9.76
C GLU A 162 -10.29 5.80 10.01
N ALA A 163 -10.83 5.70 11.22
CA ALA A 163 -12.09 6.31 11.58
C ALA A 163 -12.05 7.84 11.41
N VAL A 164 -10.93 8.47 11.82
CA VAL A 164 -10.69 9.91 11.63
C VAL A 164 -10.46 10.26 10.16
N TRP A 165 -9.48 9.63 9.51
CA TRP A 165 -8.95 10.09 8.23
C TRP A 165 -9.77 9.63 7.02
N LEU A 166 -10.32 8.42 7.06
CA LEU A 166 -11.10 7.86 5.94
C LEU A 166 -12.58 8.18 6.09
N TYR A 167 -13.14 7.96 7.27
CA TYR A 167 -14.60 8.03 7.48
C TYR A 167 -15.07 9.35 8.06
N ARG A 168 -14.16 10.19 8.59
CA ARG A 168 -14.47 11.44 9.31
C ARG A 168 -15.45 11.21 10.48
N ALA A 169 -15.32 10.06 11.12
CA ALA A 169 -16.14 9.62 12.24
C ALA A 169 -15.20 9.11 13.34
N PRO A 170 -14.52 10.00 14.08
CA PRO A 170 -13.62 9.60 15.16
C PRO A 170 -14.34 8.78 16.22
N PHE A 171 -13.58 7.93 16.90
CA PHE A 171 -13.99 7.38 18.19
C PHE A 171 -14.05 8.46 19.25
N THR A 172 -14.91 8.28 20.25
CA THR A 172 -14.87 9.14 21.44
C THR A 172 -13.62 8.83 22.28
N ASP A 173 -13.02 9.84 22.90
CA ASP A 173 -11.81 9.66 23.71
C ASP A 173 -12.03 8.68 24.86
N ALA A 174 -13.22 8.69 25.47
CA ALA A 174 -13.60 7.74 26.52
C ALA A 174 -13.59 6.29 26.01
N TYR A 175 -14.08 6.05 24.79
CA TYR A 175 -14.13 4.71 24.20
C TYR A 175 -12.72 4.18 23.88
N VAL A 176 -11.83 5.03 23.37
CA VAL A 176 -10.45 4.66 23.03
C VAL A 176 -9.59 4.44 24.28
N SER A 177 -9.83 5.22 25.33
CA SER A 177 -9.07 5.18 26.59
C SER A 177 -9.38 3.93 27.42
N ASP A 178 -10.53 3.31 27.21
CA ASP A 178 -10.90 2.06 27.86
C ASP A 178 -10.20 0.87 27.16
N PRO A 179 -9.25 0.20 27.83
CA PRO A 179 -8.48 -0.90 27.25
C PRO A 179 -9.35 -2.10 26.89
N GLU A 180 -10.57 -2.21 27.45
CA GLU A 180 -11.48 -3.31 27.17
C GLU A 180 -12.14 -3.20 25.79
N ASN A 181 -12.07 -2.03 25.14
CA ASN A 181 -12.64 -1.78 23.82
C ASN A 181 -11.66 -2.05 22.67
N GLY A 182 -10.36 -2.16 22.96
CA GLY A 182 -9.32 -2.30 21.96
C GLY A 182 -8.83 -3.74 21.79
N VAL A 183 -8.66 -4.16 20.53
CA VAL A 183 -7.97 -5.41 20.17
C VAL A 183 -6.69 -5.08 19.42
N VAL A 184 -5.55 -5.53 19.96
CA VAL A 184 -4.24 -5.30 19.35
C VAL A 184 -3.92 -6.42 18.37
N SER A 185 -3.90 -6.10 17.08
CA SER A 185 -3.41 -7.00 16.04
C SER A 185 -1.89 -6.99 15.98
N LYS A 186 -1.31 -8.19 15.95
CA LYS A 186 0.12 -8.45 15.78
C LYS A 186 0.37 -9.32 14.54
N ALA A 187 -0.40 -9.08 13.47
CA ALA A 187 -0.39 -9.91 12.26
C ALA A 187 1.00 -10.12 11.64
N ASN A 188 1.96 -9.21 11.86
CA ASN A 188 3.33 -9.37 11.41
C ASN A 188 4.31 -8.76 12.43
N ALA A 189 5.31 -9.54 12.86
CA ALA A 189 6.38 -9.09 13.76
C ALA A 189 7.19 -7.89 13.21
N LEU A 190 7.17 -7.67 11.90
CA LEU A 190 7.82 -6.54 11.23
C LEU A 190 6.93 -5.29 11.13
N CYS A 191 5.64 -5.40 11.41
CA CYS A 191 4.70 -4.28 11.38
C CYS A 191 4.48 -3.73 12.79
N ARG A 192 4.29 -2.42 12.91
CA ARG A 192 3.85 -1.82 14.17
C ARG A 192 2.48 -2.43 14.55
N PRO A 193 2.29 -2.86 15.81
CA PRO A 193 0.99 -3.32 16.28
C PRO A 193 -0.08 -2.27 16.05
N LEU A 194 -1.24 -2.69 15.56
CA LEU A 194 -2.39 -1.83 15.33
C LEU A 194 -3.51 -2.20 16.30
N THR A 195 -4.13 -1.19 16.90
CA THR A 195 -5.30 -1.40 17.77
C THR A 195 -6.57 -1.13 16.99
N PHE A 196 -7.44 -2.13 16.96
CA PHE A 196 -8.77 -2.08 16.35
C PHE A 196 -9.85 -1.94 17.42
N TYR A 197 -10.86 -1.14 17.10
CA TYR A 197 -12.01 -0.88 17.95
C TYR A 197 -13.29 -1.14 17.15
N ASN A 198 -14.36 -1.56 17.83
CA ASN A 198 -15.66 -1.71 17.18
C ASN A 198 -16.20 -0.33 16.80
N VAL A 199 -16.58 -0.13 15.54
CA VAL A 199 -17.00 1.19 15.01
C VAL A 199 -18.23 1.78 15.69
N GLU A 200 -18.96 1.00 16.50
CA GLU A 200 -20.03 1.51 17.37
C GLU A 200 -19.56 2.62 18.32
N GLY A 201 -18.27 2.63 18.70
CA GLY A 201 -17.69 3.65 19.58
C GLY A 201 -17.39 4.98 18.88
N THR A 202 -17.70 5.10 17.58
CA THR A 202 -17.53 6.33 16.81
C THR A 202 -18.69 7.30 17.01
N ILE A 203 -18.45 8.57 16.69
CA ILE A 203 -19.51 9.60 16.73
C ILE A 203 -20.61 9.39 15.66
N ASP A 204 -20.34 8.59 14.63
CA ASP A 204 -21.29 8.28 13.55
C ASP A 204 -21.08 6.85 13.03
N PRO A 205 -21.58 5.83 13.76
CA PRO A 205 -21.40 4.43 13.39
C PRO A 205 -22.06 4.05 12.05
N ALA A 206 -23.09 4.79 11.61
CA ALA A 206 -23.83 4.51 10.39
C ALA A 206 -22.96 4.67 9.12
N ARG A 207 -21.87 5.44 9.21
CA ARG A 207 -20.87 5.57 8.14
C ARG A 207 -20.13 4.29 7.82
N PHE A 208 -20.17 3.29 8.70
CA PHE A 208 -19.49 2.01 8.53
C PHE A 208 -20.51 0.94 8.11
N SER A 209 -20.65 0.76 6.80
CA SER A 209 -21.63 -0.14 6.18
C SER A 209 -20.96 -1.03 5.13
N SER A 210 -21.67 -2.00 4.57
CA SER A 210 -21.14 -2.81 3.46
C SER A 210 -20.82 -1.99 2.21
N LEU A 211 -21.43 -0.81 2.05
CA LEU A 211 -21.17 0.09 0.93
C LEU A 211 -19.84 0.83 1.11
N THR A 212 -19.50 1.24 2.33
CA THR A 212 -18.35 2.09 2.64
C THR A 212 -17.15 1.30 3.18
N CYS A 213 -17.39 0.20 3.88
CA CYS A 213 -16.38 -0.74 4.38
C CYS A 213 -16.10 -1.82 3.33
N ARG A 214 -15.51 -1.41 2.22
CA ARG A 214 -15.11 -2.30 1.13
C ARG A 214 -13.72 -1.97 0.62
N ARG A 215 -13.09 -2.95 -0.01
CA ARG A 215 -11.83 -2.77 -0.71
C ARG A 215 -12.03 -1.80 -1.86
N TYR A 216 -11.10 -0.85 -1.97
CA TYR A 216 -11.07 0.15 -3.03
C TYR A 216 -9.73 0.08 -3.73
N ASP A 217 -9.72 -0.46 -4.94
CA ASP A 217 -8.52 -0.63 -5.77
C ASP A 217 -8.57 0.36 -6.95
N PRO A 218 -8.23 1.65 -6.72
CA PRO A 218 -8.32 2.66 -7.76
C PRO A 218 -7.30 2.40 -8.87
N VAL A 219 -7.74 2.69 -10.10
CA VAL A 219 -6.96 2.56 -11.32
C VAL A 219 -6.86 3.89 -12.04
N ASN A 220 -5.75 4.10 -12.75
CA ASN A 220 -5.60 5.27 -13.61
C ASN A 220 -6.45 5.12 -14.89
N TYR A 221 -6.46 6.16 -15.73
CA TYR A 221 -7.13 6.15 -17.03
C TYR A 221 -6.78 4.93 -17.90
N CYS A 222 -5.57 4.39 -17.79
CA CYS A 222 -5.11 3.23 -18.54
C CYS A 222 -5.39 1.88 -17.84
N GLY A 223 -6.16 1.86 -16.74
CA GLY A 223 -6.50 0.65 -15.98
C GLY A 223 -5.37 0.13 -15.07
N ARG A 224 -4.31 0.90 -14.83
CA ARG A 224 -3.22 0.48 -13.92
C ARG A 224 -3.52 0.89 -12.48
N PHE A 225 -3.35 -0.04 -11.55
CA PHE A 225 -3.53 0.22 -10.11
C PHE A 225 -2.55 1.26 -9.57
N TYR A 226 -3.05 2.10 -8.67
CA TYR A 226 -2.19 2.99 -7.89
C TYR A 226 -1.49 2.26 -6.75
N ARG A 227 -0.38 2.85 -6.28
CA ARG A 227 0.33 2.35 -5.09
C ARG A 227 -0.59 2.41 -3.85
N PRO A 228 -0.45 1.48 -2.88
CA PRO A 228 -1.32 1.42 -1.71
C PRO A 228 -1.49 2.75 -0.95
N ALA A 229 -0.39 3.48 -0.71
CA ALA A 229 -0.46 4.77 0.00
C ALA A 229 -1.29 5.83 -0.75
N VAL A 230 -1.26 5.81 -2.09
CA VAL A 230 -2.08 6.69 -2.93
C VAL A 230 -3.53 6.23 -2.93
N ALA A 231 -3.75 4.91 -3.01
CA ALA A 231 -5.08 4.31 -2.97
C ALA A 231 -5.84 4.63 -1.68
N VAL A 232 -5.17 4.70 -0.53
CA VAL A 232 -5.77 5.12 0.74
C VAL A 232 -6.30 6.56 0.66
N ARG A 233 -5.52 7.49 0.10
CA ARG A 233 -5.98 8.88 -0.09
C ARG A 233 -7.13 8.99 -1.08
N MET A 234 -7.10 8.18 -2.13
CA MET A 234 -8.19 8.08 -3.11
C MET A 234 -9.46 7.49 -2.50
N LYS A 235 -9.35 6.47 -1.62
CA LYS A 235 -10.48 5.92 -0.86
C LYS A 235 -11.12 6.98 0.02
N ALA A 236 -10.32 7.76 0.75
CA ALA A 236 -10.83 8.86 1.59
C ALA A 236 -11.62 9.89 0.78
N HIS A 237 -11.10 10.28 -0.39
CA HIS A 237 -11.78 11.21 -1.31
C HIS A 237 -13.06 10.58 -1.89
N ALA A 238 -13.00 9.31 -2.29
CA ALA A 238 -14.16 8.61 -2.81
C ALA A 238 -15.28 8.43 -1.76
N LEU A 239 -14.93 8.21 -0.49
CA LEU A 239 -15.89 8.21 0.62
C LEU A 239 -16.48 9.60 0.86
N GLN A 240 -15.67 10.66 0.77
CA GLN A 240 -16.13 12.03 0.97
C GLN A 240 -17.19 12.46 -0.06
N TYR A 241 -17.05 12.01 -1.30
CA TYR A 241 -17.89 12.43 -2.42
C TYR A 241 -18.81 11.32 -2.96
N ASP A 242 -18.99 10.26 -2.18
CA ASP A 242 -19.89 9.13 -2.47
C ASP A 242 -19.68 8.51 -3.88
N CYS A 243 -18.41 8.29 -4.22
CA CYS A 243 -17.99 7.76 -5.52
C CYS A 243 -17.11 6.51 -5.44
N LEU A 244 -17.25 5.74 -4.35
CA LEU A 244 -16.47 4.52 -4.08
C LEU A 244 -16.70 3.39 -5.12
N GLN A 245 -17.82 3.43 -5.83
CA GLN A 245 -18.20 2.51 -6.91
C GLN A 245 -17.36 2.69 -8.17
N GLU A 246 -16.75 3.86 -8.37
CA GLU A 246 -15.94 4.16 -9.54
C GLU A 246 -14.46 4.05 -9.17
N PRO A 247 -13.74 3.04 -9.68
CA PRO A 247 -12.32 2.90 -9.41
C PRO A 247 -11.46 3.77 -10.33
N GLN A 248 -11.97 4.32 -11.43
CA GLN A 248 -11.14 5.01 -12.42
C GLN A 248 -10.91 6.49 -12.09
N TRP A 249 -9.63 6.87 -12.11
CA TRP A 249 -9.17 8.23 -11.88
C TRP A 249 -8.40 8.78 -13.08
N ILE A 250 -8.58 10.07 -13.32
CA ILE A 250 -7.96 10.80 -14.41
C ILE A 250 -7.29 12.08 -13.89
N THR A 251 -6.22 12.53 -14.55
CA THR A 251 -5.64 13.84 -14.26
C THR A 251 -6.58 14.95 -14.72
N THR A 252 -6.62 16.06 -13.99
CA THR A 252 -7.45 17.23 -14.37
C THR A 252 -7.11 17.75 -15.77
N HIS A 253 -5.82 17.78 -16.12
CA HIS A 253 -5.36 18.13 -17.47
C HIS A 253 -5.94 17.21 -18.56
N ARG A 254 -5.99 15.90 -18.31
CA ARG A 254 -6.57 14.96 -19.28
C ARG A 254 -8.10 15.03 -19.30
N ALA A 255 -8.74 15.25 -18.14
CA ALA A 255 -10.18 15.49 -18.07
C ALA A 255 -10.57 16.68 -18.96
N ASP A 256 -9.83 17.78 -18.87
CA ASP A 256 -10.08 18.98 -19.67
C ASP A 256 -9.94 18.72 -21.18
N ARG A 257 -8.89 18.00 -21.61
CA ARG A 257 -8.73 17.55 -23.02
C ARG A 257 -9.89 16.67 -23.52
N LEU A 258 -10.61 16.01 -22.62
CA LEU A 258 -11.78 15.18 -22.93
C LEU A 258 -13.11 15.94 -22.78
N GLY A 259 -13.05 17.25 -22.51
CA GLY A 259 -14.22 18.07 -22.24
C GLY A 259 -14.93 17.67 -20.94
N LEU A 260 -14.19 17.18 -19.95
CA LEU A 260 -14.68 16.81 -18.63
C LEU A 260 -14.25 17.84 -17.60
N SER A 261 -15.15 18.19 -16.70
CA SER A 261 -14.88 19.07 -15.56
C SER A 261 -15.34 18.42 -14.25
N PRO A 262 -14.70 18.72 -13.11
CA PRO A 262 -15.26 18.42 -11.80
C PRO A 262 -16.65 19.01 -11.64
N LEU A 263 -17.55 18.33 -10.90
CA LEU A 263 -18.79 18.96 -10.46
C LEU A 263 -18.48 20.16 -9.51
N PRO A 264 -19.35 21.18 -9.44
CA PRO A 264 -19.05 22.46 -8.77
C PRO A 264 -18.61 22.41 -7.29
N HIS A 265 -18.89 21.32 -6.57
CA HIS A 265 -18.56 21.14 -5.15
C HIS A 265 -17.44 20.11 -4.92
N ILE A 266 -16.85 19.59 -6.00
CA ILE A 266 -15.83 18.54 -5.96
C ILE A 266 -14.46 19.17 -6.11
N THR A 267 -13.64 19.04 -5.07
CA THR A 267 -12.24 19.47 -5.12
C THR A 267 -11.39 18.32 -5.64
N PRO A 268 -10.61 18.48 -6.73
CA PRO A 268 -9.68 17.45 -7.19
C PRO A 268 -8.67 17.05 -6.11
N LEU A 269 -8.35 15.76 -6.04
CA LEU A 269 -7.34 15.25 -5.12
C LEU A 269 -5.96 15.67 -5.61
N THR A 270 -5.31 16.56 -4.86
CA THR A 270 -3.99 17.11 -5.24
C THR A 270 -2.87 16.52 -4.38
N PHE A 271 -1.80 16.11 -5.06
CA PHE A 271 -0.58 15.60 -4.45
C PHE A 271 0.50 16.68 -4.54
N SER A 272 0.76 17.36 -3.42
CA SER A 272 1.66 18.52 -3.33
C SER A 272 3.08 18.26 -3.80
N THR A 273 3.58 17.04 -3.64
CA THR A 273 4.93 16.64 -4.06
C THR A 273 5.10 16.51 -5.57
N ALA A 274 4.01 16.50 -6.34
CA ALA A 274 4.05 16.25 -7.78
C ALA A 274 3.27 17.28 -8.61
N SER A 275 2.57 18.22 -7.97
CA SER A 275 1.60 19.10 -8.63
C SER A 275 0.59 18.35 -9.51
N ILE A 276 0.31 17.08 -9.18
CA ILE A 276 -0.66 16.26 -9.88
C ILE A 276 -2.00 16.37 -9.16
N SER A 277 -3.02 16.82 -9.89
CA SER A 277 -4.41 16.79 -9.46
C SER A 277 -5.17 15.69 -10.20
N LEU A 278 -5.83 14.83 -9.44
CA LEU A 278 -6.62 13.72 -9.93
C LEU A 278 -8.10 13.94 -9.58
N ILE A 279 -8.97 13.47 -10.46
CA ILE A 279 -10.40 13.41 -10.22
C ILE A 279 -10.94 12.02 -10.57
N ASN A 280 -11.87 11.55 -9.76
CA ASN A 280 -12.61 10.32 -10.01
C ASN A 280 -13.66 10.57 -11.11
N LEU A 281 -13.80 9.65 -12.07
CA LEU A 281 -14.70 9.86 -13.20
C LEU A 281 -16.18 10.02 -12.81
N ALA A 282 -16.64 9.38 -11.73
CA ALA A 282 -18.04 9.45 -11.30
C ALA A 282 -18.45 10.85 -10.81
N VAL A 283 -17.49 11.71 -10.52
CA VAL A 283 -17.72 13.10 -10.05
C VAL A 283 -17.32 14.13 -11.10
N THR A 284 -17.35 13.74 -12.37
CA THR A 284 -17.13 14.62 -13.52
C THR A 284 -18.40 14.82 -14.33
N SER A 285 -18.52 15.97 -14.98
CA SER A 285 -19.54 16.28 -15.98
C SER A 285 -18.88 16.63 -17.30
N ARG A 286 -19.56 16.40 -18.42
CA ARG A 286 -19.15 16.99 -19.70
C ARG A 286 -19.39 18.49 -19.63
N GLN A 287 -18.38 19.25 -20.01
CA GLN A 287 -18.55 20.65 -20.33
C GLN A 287 -19.51 20.71 -21.51
N SER A 288 -20.73 21.20 -21.28
CA SER A 288 -21.57 21.61 -22.40
C SER A 288 -20.78 22.65 -23.16
N ALA A 289 -20.56 22.42 -24.47
CA ALA A 289 -20.09 23.49 -25.34
C ALA A 289 -20.97 24.71 -25.04
N SER A 290 -20.36 25.86 -24.75
CA SER A 290 -21.13 27.10 -24.60
C SER A 290 -22.06 27.15 -25.79
N ALA A 291 -23.37 27.21 -25.54
CA ALA A 291 -24.34 27.42 -26.59
C ALA A 291 -24.03 28.79 -27.19
N SER A 292 -23.13 28.83 -28.18
CA SER A 292 -22.98 29.95 -29.06
C SER A 292 -24.32 30.03 -29.77
N GLY A 293 -25.13 30.99 -29.34
CA GLY A 293 -26.45 31.25 -29.86
C GLY A 293 -26.34 31.57 -31.35
N VAL A 294 -26.42 30.55 -32.18
CA VAL A 294 -26.79 30.65 -33.59
C VAL A 294 -27.72 29.49 -33.83
N SER A 295 -29.02 29.79 -33.98
CA SER A 295 -30.02 28.83 -34.41
C SER A 295 -29.51 28.11 -35.67
N PRO A 296 -29.55 26.77 -35.74
CA PRO A 296 -29.24 26.09 -36.98
C PRO A 296 -30.41 26.34 -37.94
N THR A 297 -30.17 27.15 -38.96
CA THR A 297 -31.02 27.16 -40.15
C THR A 297 -30.92 25.78 -40.76
N VAL A 298 -32.05 25.07 -40.79
CA VAL A 298 -32.19 23.78 -41.46
C VAL A 298 -31.90 24.00 -42.95
N ALA A 299 -30.80 23.46 -43.43
CA ALA A 299 -30.59 23.19 -44.84
C ALA A 299 -30.26 21.70 -44.98
N SER A 300 -31.15 21.01 -45.67
CA SER A 300 -31.03 19.61 -46.08
C SER A 300 -29.79 19.34 -46.92
N ASP A 301 -29.46 18.05 -46.94
CA ASP A 301 -28.57 17.34 -47.88
C ASP A 301 -27.06 17.52 -47.68
N SER A 302 -26.42 16.47 -47.18
CA SER A 302 -25.87 15.43 -48.07
C SER A 302 -24.94 14.44 -47.33
N VAL A 303 -24.94 13.23 -47.86
CA VAL A 303 -24.26 12.01 -47.39
C VAL A 303 -22.73 12.14 -47.48
N GLY A 304 -22.01 11.80 -46.40
CA GLY A 304 -20.55 11.64 -46.43
C GLY A 304 -19.99 11.03 -45.14
N LYS A 305 -19.47 9.80 -45.24
CA LYS A 305 -18.83 9.03 -44.14
C LYS A 305 -17.65 9.80 -43.50
N PRO A 306 -17.45 9.75 -42.17
CA PRO A 306 -16.21 10.21 -41.57
C PRO A 306 -15.14 9.10 -41.65
N LYS A 307 -13.96 9.48 -42.15
CA LYS A 307 -12.76 8.63 -42.19
C LYS A 307 -11.90 8.99 -40.99
N ASP A 308 -11.55 7.97 -40.22
CA ASP A 308 -10.59 8.01 -39.12
C ASP A 308 -9.25 8.63 -39.52
N SER A 309 -8.70 9.46 -38.62
CA SER A 309 -7.26 9.61 -38.47
C SER A 309 -6.92 10.27 -37.12
N LEU A 310 -6.95 9.44 -36.08
CA LEU A 310 -6.11 9.60 -34.89
C LEU A 310 -4.67 9.27 -35.31
N ASN A 311 -3.75 10.22 -35.18
CA ASN A 311 -2.33 9.96 -34.91
C ASN A 311 -1.58 11.29 -34.69
N ALA A 312 -1.39 11.66 -33.42
CA ALA A 312 -0.29 12.52 -33.02
C ALA A 312 0.30 11.95 -31.73
N VAL A 313 1.46 11.33 -31.91
CA VAL A 313 2.36 10.74 -30.93
C VAL A 313 2.81 11.83 -29.96
N GLU A 314 2.52 11.69 -28.66
CA GLU A 314 3.14 12.51 -27.62
C GLU A 314 3.91 11.64 -26.63
N ARG A 315 5.17 12.03 -26.44
CA ARG A 315 6.24 11.31 -25.78
C ARG A 315 5.92 11.03 -24.31
N GLN A 316 6.17 9.80 -23.90
CA GLN A 316 6.28 9.41 -22.49
C GLN A 316 7.33 10.27 -21.79
N ILE A 317 6.87 11.14 -20.89
CA ILE A 317 7.67 11.61 -19.77
C ILE A 317 6.96 11.06 -18.53
N ASP A 318 7.18 9.76 -18.30
CA ASP A 318 6.93 9.12 -17.00
C ASP A 318 8.17 9.39 -16.16
N GLU A 319 8.22 10.56 -15.52
CA GLU A 319 9.21 10.82 -14.48
C GLU A 319 8.77 10.07 -13.21
N PRO A 320 9.63 9.22 -12.61
CA PRO A 320 9.29 8.53 -11.39
C PRO A 320 9.11 9.56 -10.28
N LEU A 321 7.94 9.55 -9.64
CA LEU A 321 7.61 10.33 -8.45
C LEU A 321 8.67 10.12 -7.35
N LEU A 322 9.72 10.93 -7.38
CA LEU A 322 10.73 11.09 -6.35
C LEU A 322 10.23 12.17 -5.40
N ILE A 323 10.03 11.80 -4.13
CA ILE A 323 9.73 12.75 -3.06
C ILE A 323 11.07 13.26 -2.54
N PRO A 324 11.35 14.57 -2.55
CA PRO A 324 12.39 15.14 -1.70
C PRO A 324 11.85 15.26 -0.28
N LEU A 325 12.56 14.67 0.68
CA LEU A 325 12.40 14.98 2.10
C LEU A 325 13.10 16.33 2.36
N SER A 326 12.33 17.41 2.47
CA SER A 326 12.80 18.64 3.12
C SER A 326 11.96 18.91 4.35
N ALA A 327 12.65 18.85 5.49
CA ALA A 327 12.42 19.45 6.80
C ALA A 327 11.12 20.24 7.03
N CYS A 328 10.42 19.87 8.11
CA CYS A 328 9.87 20.83 9.06
C CYS A 328 10.27 20.39 10.47
N GLU A 329 10.79 21.37 11.21
CA GLU A 329 11.07 21.36 12.65
C GLU A 329 9.84 21.07 13.51
#